data_AF-A0A1H8WET4-F1
#
_entry.id   AF-A0A1H8WET4-F1
#
_cell.length_a   1.000
_cell.length_b   1.000
_cell.length_c   1.000
_cell.angle_alpha   90.00
_cell.angle_beta   90.00
_cell.angle_gamma   90.00
#
_symmetry.space_group_name_H-M   'P 1'
#
loop_
_entity.id
_entity.type
_entity.pdbx_description
1 polymer ?
#
loop_
_entity_poly.entity_id
_entity_poly.type
_entity_poly.pdbx_seq_one_letter_code
_entity_poly.pdbx_strand_id
1 'polypeptide(L)'
;MRSRCAGSLAWAGMSSNVRTARRFRRWGASIGPQTEGLIVAILASRPHPEQGFRTCLGILRLYRDIGRDRAEAVSARAVEIGA
;
A
#
# COMPACT_ATOMS: atom_id res chain seq x y z
N MET A 1 -6.18 -0.11 25.80
CA MET A 1 -6.86 -0.93 24.76
C MET A 1 -5.86 -1.33 23.69
N ARG A 2 -5.55 -2.62 23.54
CA ARG A 2 -4.81 -3.14 22.39
C ARG A 2 -5.82 -3.51 21.31
N SER A 3 -6.05 -2.60 20.37
CA SER A 3 -6.80 -2.91 19.16
C SER A 3 -6.10 -4.07 18.47
N ARG A 4 -6.75 -5.23 18.48
CA ARG A 4 -6.35 -6.40 17.70
C ARG A 4 -6.47 -6.02 16.24
N CYS A 5 -5.38 -5.50 15.68
CA CYS A 5 -5.24 -5.21 14.26
C CYS A 5 -5.57 -6.50 13.49
N ALA A 6 -6.64 -6.45 12.71
CA ALA A 6 -7.17 -7.53 11.88
C ALA A 6 -6.23 -7.92 10.70
N GLY A 7 -4.91 -7.85 10.88
CA GLY A 7 -3.93 -7.80 9.79
C GLY A 7 -3.20 -9.09 9.47
N SER A 8 -3.03 -10.04 10.40
CA SER A 8 -2.04 -11.11 10.17
C SER A 8 -2.42 -12.14 9.10
N LEU A 9 -3.71 -12.36 8.80
CA LEU A 9 -4.14 -13.45 7.91
C LEU A 9 -4.28 -13.04 6.43
N ALA A 10 -4.48 -11.76 6.12
CA ALA A 10 -4.68 -11.32 4.72
C ALA A 10 -3.39 -11.24 3.89
N TRP A 11 -2.21 -11.36 4.51
CA TRP A 11 -0.92 -11.00 3.91
C TRP A 11 0.06 -12.18 3.73
N ALA A 12 -0.32 -13.39 4.14
CA ALA A 12 0.52 -14.59 4.05
C ALA A 12 0.86 -15.04 2.60
N GLY A 13 0.22 -14.46 1.58
CA GLY A 13 0.43 -14.78 0.15
C GLY A 13 1.19 -13.73 -0.66
N MET A 14 2.06 -12.93 -0.03
CA MET A 14 2.75 -11.79 -0.67
C MET A 14 4.15 -12.12 -1.23
N SER A 15 4.64 -13.35 -1.02
CA SER A 15 5.81 -13.89 -1.70
C SER A 15 5.40 -14.59 -2.99
N SER A 16 6.16 -14.31 -4.06
CA SER A 16 6.20 -15.07 -5.32
C SER A 16 5.16 -14.71 -6.39
N ASN A 17 5.63 -13.92 -7.37
CA ASN A 17 5.14 -13.80 -8.75
C ASN A 17 4.23 -12.59 -9.10
N VAL A 18 4.72 -11.79 -10.06
CA VAL A 18 4.31 -10.45 -10.50
C VAL A 18 2.98 -10.42 -11.28
N ARG A 19 1.85 -10.68 -10.62
CA ARG A 19 0.53 -10.58 -11.30
C ARG A 19 -0.44 -9.62 -10.62
N THR A 20 -0.50 -8.41 -11.19
CA THR A 20 -1.65 -7.48 -11.28
C THR A 20 -1.60 -6.25 -10.35
N ALA A 21 -1.44 -5.05 -10.93
CA ALA A 21 -1.61 -3.73 -10.29
C ALA A 21 -2.94 -3.61 -9.50
N ARG A 22 -4.00 -4.23 -10.01
CA ARG A 22 -5.32 -4.35 -9.35
C ARG A 22 -5.24 -4.99 -7.95
N ARG A 23 -4.29 -5.90 -7.71
CA ARG A 23 -4.10 -6.52 -6.39
C ARG A 23 -3.52 -5.52 -5.39
N PHE A 24 -2.53 -4.73 -5.82
CA PHE A 24 -1.97 -3.65 -4.99
C PHE A 24 -3.01 -2.59 -4.65
N ARG A 25 -3.87 -2.21 -5.60
CA ARG A 25 -5.01 -1.32 -5.34
C ARG A 25 -5.96 -1.87 -4.28
N ARG A 26 -6.37 -3.14 -4.39
CA ARG A 26 -7.24 -3.79 -3.39
C ARG A 26 -6.61 -3.84 -2.00
N TRP A 27 -5.29 -4.00 -1.93
CA TRP A 27 -4.56 -3.95 -0.67
C TRP A 27 -4.51 -2.54 -0.09
N GLY A 28 -4.22 -1.53 -0.92
CA GLY A 28 -4.32 -0.14 -0.48
C GLY A 28 -5.71 0.20 0.05
N ALA A 29 -6.75 -0.18 -0.68
CA ALA A 29 -8.15 0.01 -0.28
C ALA A 29 -8.52 -0.68 1.05
N SER A 30 -7.85 -1.78 1.41
CA SER A 30 -8.07 -2.47 2.69
C SER A 30 -7.46 -1.75 3.90
N ILE A 31 -6.55 -0.81 3.64
CA ILE A 31 -5.98 0.11 4.62
C ILE A 31 -6.83 1.38 4.65
N GLY A 32 -7.09 1.95 3.47
CA GLY A 32 -8.04 3.03 3.25
C GLY A 32 -7.90 3.71 1.87
N PRO A 33 -8.72 4.73 1.60
CA PRO A 33 -8.80 5.38 0.29
C PRO A 33 -7.53 6.18 -0.05
N GLN A 34 -6.86 6.78 0.93
CA GLN A 34 -5.65 7.58 0.68
C GLN A 34 -4.48 6.68 0.31
N THR A 35 -4.35 5.53 0.97
CA THR A 35 -3.33 4.53 0.62
C THR A 35 -3.58 3.92 -0.76
N GLU A 36 -4.84 3.67 -1.15
CA GLU A 36 -5.13 3.26 -2.52
C GLU A 36 -4.67 4.32 -3.53
N GLY A 37 -5.02 5.59 -3.29
CA GLY A 37 -4.62 6.71 -4.14
C GLY A 37 -3.11 6.81 -4.31
N LEU A 38 -2.36 6.68 -3.21
CA LEU A 38 -0.89 6.67 -3.23
C LEU A 38 -0.32 5.54 -4.09
N ILE A 39 -0.84 4.31 -3.94
CA ILE A 39 -0.38 3.17 -4.74
C ILE A 39 -0.68 3.40 -6.23
N VAL A 40 -1.85 3.94 -6.56
CA VAL A 40 -2.21 4.27 -7.95
C VAL A 40 -1.27 5.33 -8.51
N ALA A 41 -1.00 6.40 -7.75
CA ALA A 41 -0.08 7.47 -8.14
C ALA A 41 1.32 6.94 -8.43
N ILE A 42 1.88 6.11 -7.54
CA ILE A 42 3.22 5.52 -7.71
C ILE A 42 3.30 4.58 -8.92
N LEU A 43 2.22 3.84 -9.20
CA LEU A 43 2.16 2.97 -10.38
C LEU A 43 2.00 3.77 -11.68
N ALA A 44 1.33 4.92 -11.63
CA ALA A 44 1.13 5.81 -12.77
C ALA A 44 2.33 6.72 -13.04
N SER A 45 3.09 7.11 -12.00
CA SER A 45 4.24 8.01 -12.12
C SER A 45 5.46 7.37 -12.76
N ARG A 46 5.47 6.04 -12.95
CA ARG A 46 6.63 5.30 -13.45
C ARG A 46 6.38 4.65 -14.82
N PRO A 47 7.30 4.85 -15.79
CA PRO A 47 7.18 4.24 -17.12
C PRO A 47 7.36 2.72 -17.10
N HIS A 48 7.99 2.15 -16.06
CA HIS A 48 8.16 0.71 -15.89
C HIS A 48 7.37 0.19 -14.68
N PRO A 49 6.39 -0.69 -14.87
CA PRO A 49 5.51 -1.16 -13.79
C PRO A 49 6.26 -1.93 -12.70
N GLU A 50 7.33 -2.63 -13.08
CA GLU A 50 8.21 -3.37 -12.16
C GLU A 50 8.84 -2.48 -11.09
N GLN A 51 9.23 -1.26 -11.45
CA GLN A 51 9.78 -0.29 -10.51
C GLN A 51 8.69 0.18 -9.53
N GLY A 52 7.49 0.47 -10.03
CA GLY A 52 6.32 0.81 -9.22
C GLY A 52 5.97 -0.28 -8.19
N PHE A 53 6.02 -1.55 -8.60
CA PHE A 53 5.73 -2.68 -7.71
C PHE A 53 6.72 -2.77 -6.54
N ARG A 54 8.03 -2.57 -6.77
CA ARG A 54 9.03 -2.65 -5.68
C ARG A 54 8.79 -1.57 -4.63
N THR A 55 8.43 -0.35 -5.02
CA THR A 55 8.10 0.72 -4.06
C THR A 55 6.78 0.47 -3.35
N CYS A 56 5.71 0.08 -4.07
CA CYS A 56 4.43 -0.25 -3.43
C CYS A 56 4.59 -1.35 -2.39
N LEU A 57 5.41 -2.36 -2.69
CA LEU A 57 5.68 -3.47 -1.78
C LEU A 57 6.50 -3.03 -0.56
N GLY A 58 7.43 -2.08 -0.72
CA GLY A 58 8.13 -1.44 0.40
C GLY A 58 7.19 -0.66 1.31
N ILE A 59 6.30 0.15 0.75
CA ILE A 59 5.32 0.94 1.51
C ILE A 59 4.36 0.01 2.27
N LEU A 60 3.81 -1.01 1.61
CA LEU A 60 2.91 -1.97 2.25
C LEU A 60 3.59 -2.74 3.40
N ARG A 61 4.90 -3.01 3.29
CA ARG A 61 5.68 -3.61 4.38
C ARG A 61 5.83 -2.65 5.56
N LEU A 62 6.10 -1.36 5.32
CA LEU A 62 6.13 -0.36 6.39
C LEU A 62 4.75 -0.22 7.06
N TYR A 63 3.68 -0.35 6.27
CA TYR A 63 2.31 -0.26 6.75
C TYR A 63 1.88 -1.45 7.61
N ARG A 64 2.67 -2.53 7.64
CA ARG A 64 2.47 -3.66 8.56
C ARG A 64 2.67 -3.25 10.02
N ASP A 65 3.67 -2.41 10.27
CA ASP A 65 4.14 -2.13 11.62
C ASP A 65 3.52 -0.83 12.19
N ILE A 66 2.81 -0.05 11.35
CA ILE A 66 2.06 1.15 11.76
C ILE A 66 0.54 0.89 11.72
N GLY A 67 -0.20 1.53 12.64
CA GLY A 67 -1.67 1.44 12.64
C GLY A 67 -2.29 2.05 11.38
N ARG A 68 -3.46 1.54 10.96
CA ARG A 68 -4.16 2.00 9.74
C ARG A 68 -4.39 3.50 9.70
N ASP A 69 -4.79 4.10 10.81
CA ASP A 69 -5.04 5.55 10.90
C ASP A 69 -3.78 6.36 10.57
N ARG A 70 -2.62 5.87 11.02
CA ARG A 70 -1.32 6.50 10.74
C ARG A 70 -0.89 6.27 9.30
N ALA A 71 -1.13 5.08 8.75
CA ALA A 71 -0.87 4.77 7.35
C ALA A 71 -1.68 5.66 6.40
N GLU A 72 -2.97 5.86 6.68
CA GLU A 72 -3.85 6.76 5.92
C GLU A 72 -3.39 8.22 6.02
N ALA A 73 -3.06 8.72 7.21
CA ALA A 73 -2.56 10.08 7.38
C ALA A 73 -1.24 10.34 6.61
N VAL A 74 -0.31 9.38 6.63
CA VAL A 74 0.94 9.46 5.86
C VAL A 74 0.66 9.37 4.36
N SER A 75 -0.28 8.52 3.95
CA SER A 75 -0.67 8.38 2.54
C SER A 75 -1.28 9.66 1.99
N ALA A 76 -2.20 10.27 2.74
CA ALA A 76 -2.81 11.55 2.39
C ALA A 76 -1.73 12.62 2.18
N ARG A 77 -0.78 12.69 3.11
CA ARG A 77 0.34 13.62 3.00
C ARG A 77 1.25 13.34 1.80
N ALA A 78 1.49 12.07 1.48
CA ALA A 78 2.31 11.70 0.32
C ALA A 78 1.61 12.05 -1.01
N VAL A 79 0.29 11.89 -1.09
CA VAL A 79 -0.51 12.30 -2.24
C VAL A 79 -0.50 13.82 -2.40
N GLU A 80 -0.63 14.59 -1.31
CA GLU A 80 -0.52 16.06 -1.33
C GLU A 80 0.84 16.55 -1.86
N ILE A 81 1.92 15.83 -1.54
CA ILE A 81 3.28 16.20 -1.95
C ILE A 81 3.55 15.85 -3.43
N GLY A 82 2.70 15.05 -4.07
CA GLY A 82 2.83 14.69 -5.48
C GLY A 82 3.68 13.45 -5.72
N ALA A 83 3.40 12.37 -4.98
CA ALA A 83 3.97 11.04 -5.20
C ALA A 83 3.89 10.53 -6.65
#